data_AF-A0A537IHE1-F1
#
_entry.id   AF-A0A537IHE1-F1
#
_cell.length_a   1.000
_cell.length_b   1.000
_cell.length_c   1.000
_cell.angle_alpha   90.00
_cell.angle_beta   90.00
_cell.angle_gamma   90.00
#
_symmetry.space_group_name_H-M   'P 1'
#
loop_
_entity.id
_entity.type
_entity.pdbx_description
1 polymer ?
#
loop_
_entity_poly.entity_id
_entity_poly.type
_entity_poly.pdbx_seq_one_letter_code
_entity_poly.pdbx_strand_id
1 'polypeptide(L)'
;MRLTYTLRNSLLVVITLTLFSCSGKKEEFVTEPLSDFMVLQPGKYITYRLDSLVFTNFGKNTEIHRYQMKHEIDAELVDNLGRPSWRVYTYLRDSAGTELWTPMGSYFITPLAQRIEVTDDNLRVIKLQLPIHEGFQWNGNTYLPDQPYAEAYDFGNDNDMKTWNFTYDAFEPVSTYQGHNYIDVRTIIQQDDSFNVPVVDVSAYGYKTLAIEKYAKNIGMVYRKYEMWEYQPNISGANPYNTGFGVTLWMIDHN
;
A
#
# COMPACT_ATOMS: atom_id res chain seq x y z
N MET A 1 -1.12 -73.23 -17.17
CA MET A 1 -1.58 -72.37 -16.05
C MET A 1 -0.44 -72.05 -15.06
N ARG A 2 0.72 -71.57 -15.53
CA ARG A 2 1.84 -71.14 -14.67
C ARG A 2 2.51 -69.83 -15.13
N LEU A 3 2.17 -69.31 -16.32
CA LEU A 3 2.75 -68.09 -16.89
C LEU A 3 2.08 -66.79 -16.41
N THR A 4 0.90 -66.88 -15.82
CA THR A 4 0.12 -65.71 -15.36
C THR A 4 0.46 -65.28 -13.92
N TYR A 5 1.12 -66.13 -13.14
CA TYR A 5 1.50 -65.81 -11.75
C TYR A 5 2.81 -65.05 -11.65
N THR A 6 3.77 -65.29 -12.56
CA THR A 6 5.05 -64.56 -12.59
C THR A 6 4.88 -63.13 -13.07
N LEU A 7 4.01 -62.87 -14.07
CA LEU A 7 3.71 -61.50 -14.52
C LEU A 7 3.04 -60.65 -13.43
N ARG A 8 2.19 -61.26 -12.59
CA ARG A 8 1.44 -60.55 -11.55
C ARG A 8 2.32 -60.13 -10.38
N ASN A 9 3.36 -60.91 -10.07
CA ASN A 9 4.34 -60.56 -9.04
C ASN A 9 5.39 -59.56 -9.55
N SER A 10 5.73 -59.57 -10.85
CA SER A 10 6.63 -58.55 -11.44
C SER A 10 5.98 -57.16 -11.47
N LEU A 11 4.66 -57.08 -11.67
CA LEU A 11 3.94 -55.80 -11.69
C LEU A 11 3.83 -55.15 -10.30
N LEU A 12 3.76 -55.96 -9.24
CA LEU A 12 3.69 -55.49 -7.85
C LEU A 12 5.03 -54.92 -7.33
N VAL A 13 6.15 -55.41 -7.84
CA VAL A 13 7.49 -54.89 -7.49
C VAL A 13 7.78 -53.55 -8.20
N VAL A 14 7.29 -53.35 -9.42
CA VAL A 14 7.47 -52.08 -10.15
C VAL A 14 6.59 -50.95 -9.56
N ILE A 15 5.41 -51.26 -9.03
CA ILE A 15 4.52 -50.27 -8.39
C ILE A 15 5.01 -49.83 -7.01
N THR A 16 5.80 -50.64 -6.32
CA THR A 16 6.34 -50.27 -4.99
C THR A 16 7.60 -49.40 -5.08
N LEU A 17 8.28 -49.36 -6.22
CA LEU A 17 9.47 -48.52 -6.45
C LEU A 17 9.15 -47.08 -6.90
N THR A 18 7.92 -46.78 -7.31
CA THR A 18 7.51 -45.42 -7.73
C THR A 18 7.04 -44.53 -6.58
N LEU A 19 6.88 -45.08 -5.37
CA LEU A 19 6.41 -44.31 -4.19
C LEU A 19 7.53 -43.60 -3.40
N PHE A 20 8.79 -43.74 -3.80
CA PHE A 20 9.94 -43.12 -3.09
C PHE A 20 10.54 -41.89 -3.78
N SER A 21 9.99 -41.41 -4.89
CA SER A 21 10.54 -40.26 -5.61
C SER A 21 9.67 -39.01 -5.48
N CYS A 22 9.47 -38.56 -4.24
CA CYS A 22 9.11 -37.16 -4.01
C CYS A 22 9.67 -36.72 -2.65
N SER A 23 11.00 -36.67 -2.55
CA SER A 23 11.62 -35.79 -1.57
C SER A 23 11.42 -34.36 -2.08
N GLY A 24 10.21 -33.84 -1.90
CA GLY A 24 9.91 -32.43 -2.10
C GLY A 24 10.84 -31.66 -1.17
N LYS A 25 11.98 -31.22 -1.69
CA LYS A 25 12.78 -30.18 -1.06
C LYS A 25 11.82 -29.00 -0.96
N LYS A 26 11.34 -28.72 0.25
CA LYS A 26 10.74 -27.42 0.54
C LYS A 26 11.88 -26.44 0.30
N GLU A 27 11.88 -25.79 -0.86
CA GLU A 27 12.71 -24.61 -1.04
C GLU A 27 12.18 -23.59 -0.03
N GLU A 28 12.93 -23.45 1.06
CA GLU A 28 12.67 -22.44 2.06
C GLU A 28 13.08 -21.12 1.42
N PHE A 29 12.09 -20.42 0.85
CA PHE A 29 12.32 -19.12 0.24
C PHE A 29 12.73 -18.14 1.34
N VAL A 30 14.02 -17.82 1.40
CA VAL A 30 14.56 -16.83 2.33
C VAL A 30 14.16 -15.46 1.81
N THR A 31 13.16 -14.87 2.46
CA THR A 31 12.70 -13.51 2.20
C THR A 31 13.27 -12.56 3.23
N GLU A 32 13.40 -11.28 2.85
CA GLU A 32 13.80 -10.23 3.79
C GLU A 32 12.74 -10.09 4.89
N PRO A 33 13.14 -9.86 6.15
CA PRO A 33 12.19 -9.68 7.23
C PRO A 33 11.46 -8.34 7.09
N LEU A 34 10.18 -8.31 7.49
CA LEU A 34 9.36 -7.09 7.44
C LEU A 34 9.94 -5.92 8.25
N SER A 35 10.68 -6.22 9.31
CA SER A 35 11.38 -5.23 10.14
C SER A 35 12.41 -4.41 9.37
N ASP A 36 12.95 -4.95 8.27
CA ASP A 36 13.88 -4.22 7.41
C ASP A 36 13.16 -3.09 6.65
N PHE A 37 11.83 -3.11 6.52
CA PHE A 37 11.05 -2.11 5.78
C PHE A 37 10.14 -1.28 6.69
N MET A 38 10.27 -1.41 8.02
CA MET A 38 9.47 -0.65 8.98
C MET A 38 10.21 -0.52 10.32
N VAL A 39 10.93 0.59 10.51
CA VAL A 39 11.70 0.83 11.74
C VAL A 39 10.81 1.40 12.84
N LEU A 40 10.45 0.56 13.81
CA LEU A 40 9.51 0.89 14.89
C LEU A 40 10.23 1.14 16.22
N GLN A 41 11.03 2.19 16.27
CA GLN A 41 11.75 2.61 17.48
C GLN A 41 11.28 4.01 17.91
N PRO A 42 10.84 4.21 19.18
CA PRO A 42 10.52 5.53 19.71
C PRO A 42 11.60 6.57 19.43
N GLY A 43 11.19 7.75 18.95
CA GLY A 43 12.05 8.86 18.55
C GLY A 43 12.59 8.80 17.11
N LYS A 44 12.34 7.69 16.37
CA LYS A 44 12.58 7.65 14.93
C LYS A 44 11.52 8.45 14.17
N TYR A 45 11.92 9.15 13.13
CA TYR A 45 11.00 9.91 12.29
C TYR A 45 11.36 9.86 10.81
N ILE A 46 10.35 10.13 9.97
CA ILE A 46 10.52 10.44 8.55
C ILE A 46 9.80 11.76 8.27
N THR A 47 10.50 12.69 7.61
CA THR A 47 9.92 13.92 7.08
C THR A 47 9.74 13.81 5.57
N TYR A 48 8.56 14.18 5.10
CA TYR A 48 8.13 14.15 3.72
C TYR A 48 7.88 15.56 3.20
N ARG A 49 8.09 15.75 1.90
CA ARG A 49 7.30 16.70 1.13
C ARG A 49 5.92 16.12 0.88
N LEU A 50 4.90 16.97 0.97
CA LEU A 50 3.51 16.62 0.71
C LEU A 50 2.94 17.53 -0.36
N ASP A 51 2.47 16.94 -1.46
CA ASP A 51 1.56 17.57 -2.42
C ASP A 51 0.15 17.00 -2.18
N SER A 52 -0.78 17.87 -1.79
CA SER A 52 -2.20 17.56 -1.58
C SER A 52 -3.00 18.11 -2.76
N LEU A 53 -3.48 17.19 -3.61
CA LEU A 53 -4.42 17.49 -4.70
C LEU A 53 -5.82 17.61 -4.10
N VAL A 54 -6.44 18.77 -4.30
CA VAL A 54 -7.78 19.09 -3.81
C VAL A 54 -8.61 19.72 -4.92
N PHE A 55 -9.92 19.51 -4.85
CA PHE A 55 -10.86 20.18 -5.74
C PHE A 55 -11.65 21.25 -4.98
N THR A 56 -11.47 22.51 -5.38
CA THR A 56 -12.10 23.66 -4.72
C THR A 56 -13.19 24.23 -5.62
N ASN A 57 -13.91 25.26 -5.12
CA ASN A 57 -14.98 25.92 -5.87
C ASN A 57 -16.03 24.92 -6.38
N PHE A 58 -16.52 24.05 -5.49
CA PHE A 58 -17.46 22.98 -5.81
C PHE A 58 -16.95 22.05 -6.91
N GLY A 59 -15.68 21.63 -6.81
CA GLY A 59 -15.09 20.67 -7.73
C GLY A 59 -14.59 21.25 -9.07
N LYS A 60 -14.73 22.56 -9.29
CA LYS A 60 -14.43 23.21 -10.58
C LYS A 60 -12.96 23.57 -10.76
N ASN A 61 -12.26 23.78 -9.65
CA ASN A 61 -10.85 24.13 -9.67
C ASN A 61 -10.05 22.95 -9.13
N THR A 62 -8.98 22.61 -9.83
CA THR A 62 -7.98 21.64 -9.35
C THR A 62 -6.80 22.40 -8.78
N GLU A 63 -6.47 22.16 -7.52
CA GLU A 63 -5.37 22.83 -6.82
C GLU A 63 -4.41 21.80 -6.21
N ILE A 64 -3.14 22.19 -6.09
CA ILE A 64 -2.15 21.43 -5.33
C ILE A 64 -1.65 22.30 -4.18
N HIS A 65 -1.99 21.93 -2.95
CA HIS A 65 -1.48 22.56 -1.74
C HIS A 65 -0.24 21.81 -1.27
N ARG A 66 0.78 22.53 -0.83
CA ARG A 66 2.10 21.96 -0.54
C ARG A 66 2.53 22.20 0.89
N TYR A 67 3.10 21.16 1.49
CA TYR A 67 3.53 21.16 2.89
C TYR A 67 4.81 20.35 3.09
N GLN A 68 5.34 20.41 4.30
CA GLN A 68 6.13 19.31 4.84
C GLN A 68 5.31 18.57 5.89
N MET A 69 5.45 17.25 5.91
CA MET A 69 4.78 16.37 6.86
C MET A 69 5.83 15.53 7.58
N LYS A 70 5.71 15.37 8.90
CA LYS A 70 6.60 14.50 9.69
C LYS A 70 5.80 13.38 10.33
N HIS A 71 6.27 12.15 10.20
CA HIS A 71 5.77 10.99 10.92
C HIS A 71 6.81 10.59 11.97
N GLU A 72 6.43 10.56 13.24
CA GLU A 72 7.33 10.29 14.36
C GLU A 72 6.81 9.11 15.20
N ILE A 73 7.65 8.09 15.36
CA ILE A 73 7.34 6.94 16.22
C ILE A 73 7.39 7.41 17.67
N ASP A 74 6.26 7.37 18.35
CA ASP A 74 6.12 7.88 19.71
C ASP A 74 6.38 6.79 20.74
N ALA A 75 5.54 5.75 20.76
CA ALA A 75 5.61 4.72 21.77
C ALA A 75 5.04 3.39 21.27
N GLU A 76 5.52 2.29 21.88
CA GLU A 76 4.87 0.99 21.83
C GLU A 76 3.70 0.95 22.81
N LEU A 77 2.60 0.39 22.36
CA LEU A 77 1.33 0.22 23.05
C LEU A 77 0.83 -1.19 22.80
N VAL A 78 -0.26 -1.54 23.47
CA VAL A 78 -0.95 -2.81 23.27
C VAL A 78 -2.30 -2.52 22.63
N ASP A 79 -2.60 -3.19 21.51
CA ASP A 79 -3.90 -3.05 20.85
C ASP A 79 -5.01 -3.79 21.60
N ASN A 80 -6.26 -3.64 21.11
CA ASN A 80 -7.43 -4.27 21.73
C ASN A 80 -7.40 -5.82 21.74
N LEU A 81 -6.45 -6.44 21.03
CA LEU A 81 -6.24 -7.89 20.98
C LEU A 81 -5.02 -8.35 21.78
N GLY A 82 -4.38 -7.44 22.53
CA GLY A 82 -3.20 -7.78 23.32
C GLY A 82 -1.90 -7.81 22.52
N ARG A 83 -1.87 -7.26 21.31
CA ARG A 83 -0.71 -7.31 20.40
C ARG A 83 0.11 -6.01 20.50
N PRO A 84 1.45 -6.07 20.42
CA PRO A 84 2.29 -4.87 20.30
C PRO A 84 1.89 -4.02 19.10
N SER A 85 1.73 -2.71 19.31
CA SER A 85 1.37 -1.74 18.28
C SER A 85 2.06 -0.40 18.57
N TRP A 86 2.56 0.27 17.54
CA TRP A 86 3.30 1.52 17.67
C TRP A 86 2.42 2.69 17.28
N ARG A 87 2.30 3.68 18.16
CA ARG A 87 1.68 4.95 17.84
C ARG A 87 2.65 5.83 17.06
N VAL A 88 2.17 6.41 15.98
CA VAL A 88 2.90 7.38 15.17
C VAL A 88 2.16 8.70 15.23
N TYR A 89 2.84 9.78 15.62
CA TYR A 89 2.30 11.13 15.52
C TYR A 89 2.65 11.73 14.16
N THR A 90 1.68 12.43 13.57
CA THR A 90 1.86 13.18 12.34
C THR A 90 1.83 14.69 12.63
N TYR A 91 2.69 15.42 11.93
CA TYR A 91 2.81 16.87 12.04
C TYR A 91 2.86 17.50 10.65
N LEU A 92 2.37 18.72 10.54
CA LEU A 92 2.46 19.54 9.34
C LEU A 92 3.19 20.86 9.61
N ARG A 93 3.84 21.38 8.57
CA ARG A 93 4.30 22.77 8.52
C ARG A 93 4.29 23.27 7.07
N ASP A 94 4.57 24.55 6.90
CA ASP A 94 4.66 25.21 5.60
C ASP A 94 5.61 24.49 4.62
N SER A 95 5.39 24.72 3.32
CA SER A 95 6.22 24.14 2.27
C SER A 95 7.67 24.64 2.28
N ALA A 96 8.01 25.79 2.88
CA ALA A 96 9.42 26.17 2.99
C ALA A 96 10.11 25.49 4.19
N GLY A 97 9.34 24.90 5.11
CA GLY A 97 9.85 24.28 6.34
C GLY A 97 10.38 25.32 7.34
N THR A 98 9.82 26.53 7.31
CA THR A 98 10.27 27.68 8.10
C THR A 98 9.45 27.87 9.36
N GLU A 99 8.20 27.42 9.38
CA GLU A 99 7.32 27.45 10.52
C GLU A 99 7.55 26.26 11.47
N LEU A 100 7.02 26.39 12.68
CA LEU A 100 7.03 25.31 13.66
C LEU A 100 6.09 24.17 13.24
N TRP A 101 6.44 22.95 13.65
CA TRP A 101 5.59 21.79 13.47
C TRP A 101 4.26 21.96 14.21
N THR A 102 3.16 21.77 13.48
CA THR A 102 1.80 21.73 14.04
C THR A 102 1.31 20.28 14.09
N PRO A 103 0.84 19.77 15.24
CA PRO A 103 0.25 18.44 15.32
C PRO A 103 -0.94 18.28 14.37
N MET A 104 -1.00 17.16 13.65
CA MET A 104 -2.07 16.86 12.69
C MET A 104 -2.93 15.69 13.16
N GLY A 105 -2.31 14.61 13.63
CA GLY A 105 -3.03 13.41 14.04
C GLY A 105 -2.11 12.29 14.49
N SER A 106 -2.65 11.08 14.55
CA SER A 106 -1.88 9.88 14.86
C SER A 106 -2.50 8.65 14.24
N TYR A 107 -1.66 7.68 13.92
CA TYR A 107 -2.08 6.35 13.46
C TYR A 107 -1.27 5.27 14.17
N PHE A 108 -1.66 4.01 13.97
CA PHE A 108 -1.02 2.86 14.61
C PHE A 108 -0.42 1.90 13.61
N ILE A 109 0.76 1.36 13.93
CA ILE A 109 1.43 0.30 13.16
C ILE A 109 1.51 -0.96 14.04
N THR A 110 0.89 -2.05 13.61
CA THR A 110 0.88 -3.33 14.31
C THR A 110 1.65 -4.37 13.49
N PRO A 111 2.95 -4.60 13.77
CA PRO A 111 3.72 -5.66 13.14
C PRO A 111 3.26 -7.03 13.65
N LEU A 112 3.08 -7.97 12.73
CA LEU A 112 2.78 -9.38 13.00
C LEU A 112 3.82 -10.26 12.32
N ALA A 113 3.80 -11.55 12.62
CA ALA A 113 4.79 -12.51 12.11
C ALA A 113 4.91 -12.56 10.58
N GLN A 114 3.81 -12.33 9.84
CA GLN A 114 3.77 -12.44 8.38
C GLN A 114 3.31 -11.16 7.68
N ARG A 115 2.99 -10.09 8.42
CA ARG A 115 2.46 -8.86 7.83
C ARG A 115 2.58 -7.66 8.76
N ILE A 116 2.46 -6.46 8.19
CA ILE A 116 2.33 -5.22 8.95
C ILE A 116 0.96 -4.60 8.66
N GLU A 117 0.19 -4.39 9.72
CA GLU A 117 -1.10 -3.70 9.69
C GLU A 117 -0.91 -2.22 10.06
N VAL A 118 -1.52 -1.31 9.31
CA VAL A 118 -1.61 0.11 9.67
C VAL A 118 -3.08 0.45 9.89
N THR A 119 -3.39 1.09 11.00
CA THR A 119 -4.74 1.58 11.31
C THR A 119 -4.71 3.09 11.47
N ASP A 120 -5.39 3.79 10.57
CA ASP A 120 -5.54 5.25 10.54
C ASP A 120 -7.02 5.59 10.40
N ASP A 121 -7.54 6.44 11.27
CA ASP A 121 -8.97 6.80 11.35
C ASP A 121 -9.94 5.60 11.23
N ASN A 122 -9.68 4.54 12.01
CA ASN A 122 -10.40 3.26 11.99
C ASN A 122 -10.33 2.45 10.69
N LEU A 123 -9.58 2.91 9.68
CA LEU A 123 -9.31 2.17 8.45
C LEU A 123 -8.04 1.32 8.64
N ARG A 124 -8.21 0.00 8.72
CA ARG A 124 -7.10 -0.95 8.86
C ARG A 124 -6.69 -1.53 7.52
N VAL A 125 -5.41 -1.38 7.16
CA VAL A 125 -4.83 -1.87 5.91
C VAL A 125 -3.60 -2.73 6.19
N ILE A 126 -3.48 -3.87 5.49
CA ILE A 126 -2.27 -4.69 5.48
C ILE A 126 -1.31 -4.08 4.44
N LYS A 127 -0.32 -3.32 4.93
CA LYS A 127 0.61 -2.56 4.09
C LYS A 127 1.74 -3.39 3.52
N LEU A 128 2.26 -4.35 4.30
CA LEU A 128 3.32 -5.27 3.90
C LEU A 128 2.93 -6.68 4.31
N GLN A 129 3.26 -7.66 3.47
CA GLN A 129 2.95 -9.08 3.68
C GLN A 129 4.13 -9.92 3.21
N LEU A 130 4.45 -11.00 3.93
CA LEU A 130 5.44 -11.99 3.51
C LEU A 130 4.84 -13.03 2.54
N PRO A 131 5.64 -13.59 1.63
CA PRO A 131 7.04 -13.24 1.36
C PRO A 131 7.19 -11.93 0.56
N ILE A 132 8.28 -11.19 0.82
CA ILE A 132 8.69 -10.03 0.01
C ILE A 132 9.46 -10.52 -1.21
N HIS A 133 8.77 -10.63 -2.34
CA HIS A 133 9.38 -10.83 -3.66
C HIS A 133 8.45 -10.29 -4.76
N GLU A 134 9.04 -9.98 -5.93
CA GLU A 134 8.30 -9.50 -7.09
C GLU A 134 7.14 -10.43 -7.46
N GLY A 135 5.98 -9.84 -7.74
CA GLY A 135 4.76 -10.54 -8.14
C GLY A 135 4.01 -11.24 -7.00
N PHE A 136 4.50 -11.24 -5.75
CA PHE A 136 3.71 -11.72 -4.63
C PHE A 136 2.54 -10.76 -4.35
N GLN A 137 1.37 -11.34 -4.13
CA GLN A 137 0.10 -10.63 -4.06
C GLN A 137 -0.68 -10.91 -2.78
N TRP A 138 -1.40 -9.91 -2.27
CA TRP A 138 -2.29 -10.05 -1.12
C TRP A 138 -3.44 -9.05 -1.12
N ASN A 139 -4.55 -9.41 -0.46
CA ASN A 139 -5.69 -8.52 -0.26
C ASN A 139 -5.40 -7.51 0.86
N GLY A 140 -4.75 -6.39 0.53
CA GLY A 140 -4.30 -5.39 1.49
C GLY A 140 -5.44 -4.69 2.25
N ASN A 141 -6.57 -4.49 1.57
CA ASN A 141 -7.71 -3.74 2.07
C ASN A 141 -8.81 -4.62 2.69
N THR A 142 -8.51 -5.87 3.03
CA THR A 142 -9.52 -6.86 3.49
C THR A 142 -10.35 -6.44 4.71
N TYR A 143 -9.93 -5.40 5.45
CA TYR A 143 -10.61 -4.90 6.64
C TYR A 143 -11.29 -3.54 6.45
N LEU A 144 -11.24 -2.96 5.24
CA LEU A 144 -11.94 -1.73 4.94
C LEU A 144 -13.46 -1.99 4.83
N PRO A 145 -14.30 -1.01 5.21
CA PRO A 145 -15.72 -1.03 4.86
C PRO A 145 -15.90 -0.89 3.33
N ASP A 146 -17.13 -1.05 2.86
CA ASP A 146 -17.45 -0.95 1.43
C ASP A 146 -17.16 0.45 0.87
N GLN A 147 -17.42 1.52 1.62
CA GLN A 147 -17.22 2.91 1.19
C GLN A 147 -16.36 3.66 2.23
N PRO A 148 -15.04 3.41 2.29
CA PRO A 148 -14.18 3.93 3.35
C PRO A 148 -14.08 5.46 3.38
N TYR A 149 -14.47 6.16 2.33
CA TYR A 149 -14.38 7.63 2.27
C TYR A 149 -15.72 8.33 2.09
N ALA A 150 -16.85 7.62 2.19
CA ALA A 150 -18.19 8.20 2.02
C ALA A 150 -18.52 9.34 3.00
N GLU A 151 -17.85 9.42 4.16
CA GLU A 151 -18.02 10.53 5.10
C GLU A 151 -17.39 11.85 4.61
N ALA A 152 -16.35 11.76 3.77
CA ALA A 152 -15.56 12.91 3.32
C ALA A 152 -15.79 13.27 1.84
N TYR A 153 -16.10 12.29 0.99
CA TYR A 153 -16.22 12.48 -0.45
C TYR A 153 -17.46 11.76 -1.00
N ASP A 154 -18.12 12.41 -1.95
CA ASP A 154 -19.21 11.84 -2.73
C ASP A 154 -18.64 11.34 -4.06
N PHE A 155 -18.11 10.11 -4.06
CA PHE A 155 -17.62 9.36 -5.22
C PHE A 155 -17.91 7.87 -5.04
N GLY A 156 -17.78 7.07 -6.10
CA GLY A 156 -18.05 5.62 -6.08
C GLY A 156 -16.83 4.75 -6.36
N ASN A 157 -15.68 5.32 -6.73
CA ASN A 157 -14.47 4.54 -7.02
C ASN A 157 -13.76 3.98 -5.78
N ASP A 158 -14.32 4.17 -4.58
CA ASP A 158 -13.92 3.50 -3.33
C ASP A 158 -14.77 2.26 -2.97
N ASN A 159 -15.93 2.06 -3.62
CA ASN A 159 -16.93 1.02 -3.29
C ASN A 159 -16.39 -0.42 -3.23
N ASP A 160 -15.35 -0.72 -4.02
CA ASP A 160 -14.76 -2.06 -4.13
C ASP A 160 -13.34 -2.14 -3.57
N MET A 161 -12.91 -1.15 -2.79
CA MET A 161 -11.55 -1.07 -2.24
C MET A 161 -11.12 -2.32 -1.49
N LYS A 162 -12.04 -2.98 -0.77
CA LYS A 162 -11.77 -4.23 -0.03
C LYS A 162 -11.26 -5.38 -0.90
N THR A 163 -11.49 -5.32 -2.22
CA THR A 163 -11.11 -6.35 -3.19
C THR A 163 -9.75 -6.09 -3.84
N TRP A 164 -9.11 -4.96 -3.54
CA TRP A 164 -7.81 -4.63 -4.12
C TRP A 164 -6.76 -5.66 -3.75
N ASN A 165 -6.04 -6.11 -4.77
CA ASN A 165 -4.99 -7.11 -4.65
C ASN A 165 -3.64 -6.43 -4.84
N PHE A 166 -2.98 -6.15 -3.73
CA PHE A 166 -1.70 -5.45 -3.71
C PHE A 166 -0.64 -6.39 -4.27
N THR A 167 0.37 -5.84 -4.95
CA THR A 167 1.49 -6.61 -5.47
C THR A 167 2.80 -5.94 -5.16
N TYR A 168 3.83 -6.72 -4.85
CA TYR A 168 5.19 -6.22 -4.96
C TYR A 168 5.57 -6.12 -6.43
N ASP A 169 6.07 -4.96 -6.83
CA ASP A 169 6.68 -4.73 -8.13
C ASP A 169 8.17 -5.12 -8.11
N ALA A 170 8.85 -4.94 -9.23
CA ALA A 170 10.28 -5.20 -9.38
C ALA A 170 11.11 -4.48 -8.31
N PHE A 171 12.15 -5.17 -7.84
CA PHE A 171 13.11 -4.58 -6.90
C PHE A 171 13.90 -3.44 -7.55
N GLU A 172 13.99 -2.30 -6.87
CA GLU A 172 14.75 -1.14 -7.30
C GLU A 172 15.99 -0.96 -6.40
N PRO A 173 17.22 -1.24 -6.89
CA PRO A 173 18.44 -0.97 -6.11
C PRO A 173 18.59 0.51 -5.76
N VAL A 174 18.13 1.38 -6.67
CA VAL A 174 18.02 2.81 -6.47
C VAL A 174 16.69 3.26 -7.08
N SER A 175 15.87 3.96 -6.30
CA SER A 175 14.71 4.69 -6.78
C SER A 175 14.93 6.19 -6.59
N THR A 176 14.56 7.00 -7.58
CA THR A 176 14.80 8.45 -7.56
C THR A 176 13.49 9.20 -7.74
N TYR A 177 13.26 10.20 -6.89
CA TYR A 177 12.12 11.11 -7.02
C TYR A 177 12.50 12.53 -6.59
N GLN A 178 12.23 13.52 -7.46
CA GLN A 178 12.48 14.95 -7.19
C GLN A 178 13.90 15.24 -6.66
N GLY A 179 14.92 14.54 -7.18
CA GLY A 179 16.33 14.72 -6.78
C GLY A 179 16.76 13.97 -5.51
N HIS A 180 15.85 13.22 -4.86
CA HIS A 180 16.18 12.33 -3.75
C HIS A 180 16.35 10.89 -4.24
N ASN A 181 17.42 10.23 -3.76
CA ASN A 181 17.69 8.82 -4.04
C ASN A 181 17.38 7.97 -2.82
N TYR A 182 16.70 6.85 -3.05
CA TYR A 182 16.37 5.84 -2.05
C TYR A 182 17.01 4.53 -2.47
N ILE A 183 17.68 3.83 -1.54
CA ILE A 183 18.42 2.60 -1.81
C ILE A 183 17.61 1.40 -1.34
N ASP A 184 17.75 0.28 -2.04
CA ASP A 184 17.12 -1.00 -1.71
C ASP A 184 15.61 -0.89 -1.50
N VAL A 185 14.91 -0.55 -2.57
CA VAL A 185 13.49 -0.17 -2.53
C VAL A 185 12.59 -1.32 -3.00
N ARG A 186 11.52 -1.57 -2.22
CA ARG A 186 10.37 -2.36 -2.64
C ARG A 186 9.18 -1.47 -2.94
N THR A 187 8.63 -1.64 -4.12
CA THR A 187 7.44 -0.92 -4.57
C THR A 187 6.22 -1.82 -4.40
N ILE A 188 5.14 -1.25 -3.89
CA ILE A 188 3.83 -1.90 -3.74
C ILE A 188 2.85 -1.14 -4.61
N ILE A 189 2.27 -1.84 -5.59
CA ILE A 189 1.16 -1.34 -6.38
C ILE A 189 -0.11 -1.88 -5.72
N GLN A 190 -0.94 -0.97 -5.20
CA GLN A 190 -2.19 -1.29 -4.53
C GLN A 190 -3.35 -1.24 -5.52
N GLN A 191 -3.34 -0.23 -6.41
CA GLN A 191 -4.24 -0.08 -7.54
C GLN A 191 -3.67 0.92 -8.55
N ASP A 192 -3.89 0.68 -9.85
CA ASP A 192 -3.67 1.66 -10.92
C ASP A 192 -4.74 1.45 -11.99
N ASP A 193 -5.85 2.16 -11.83
CA ASP A 193 -6.98 2.10 -12.73
C ASP A 193 -7.50 3.51 -13.03
N SER A 194 -8.02 3.70 -14.23
CA SER A 194 -8.60 4.97 -14.66
C SER A 194 -9.46 4.82 -15.89
N PHE A 195 -10.45 5.69 -15.98
CA PHE A 195 -11.32 5.80 -17.14
C PHE A 195 -11.49 7.28 -17.49
N ASN A 196 -11.36 7.62 -18.78
CA ASN A 196 -11.48 9.00 -19.27
C ASN A 196 -10.56 10.00 -18.53
N VAL A 197 -9.31 9.60 -18.25
CA VAL A 197 -8.27 10.46 -17.65
C VAL A 197 -6.99 10.39 -18.51
N PRO A 198 -6.51 11.52 -19.09
CA PRO A 198 -7.11 12.86 -19.03
C PRO A 198 -8.51 12.89 -19.68
N VAL A 199 -9.36 13.81 -19.23
CA VAL A 199 -10.75 13.93 -19.73
C VAL A 199 -10.72 14.31 -21.22
N VAL A 200 -11.12 13.39 -22.07
CA VAL A 200 -11.24 13.59 -23.52
C VAL A 200 -12.70 13.77 -23.92
N ASP A 201 -13.59 12.98 -23.33
CA ASP A 201 -15.03 13.14 -23.48
C ASP A 201 -15.60 13.88 -22.26
N VAL A 202 -15.89 15.16 -22.44
CA VAL A 202 -16.42 16.03 -21.38
C VAL A 202 -17.85 15.67 -20.96
N SER A 203 -18.56 14.88 -21.76
CA SER A 203 -19.93 14.42 -21.49
C SER A 203 -19.98 13.07 -20.79
N ALA A 204 -18.86 12.36 -20.75
CA ALA A 204 -18.72 11.08 -20.06
C ALA A 204 -18.17 11.27 -18.65
N TYR A 205 -18.59 10.39 -17.74
CA TYR A 205 -17.94 10.19 -16.45
C TYR A 205 -16.45 9.82 -16.63
N GLY A 206 -15.63 10.13 -15.63
CA GLY A 206 -14.23 9.72 -15.58
C GLY A 206 -13.79 9.46 -14.15
N TYR A 207 -12.73 8.68 -13.97
CA TYR A 207 -12.12 8.49 -12.64
C TYR A 207 -10.64 8.16 -12.74
N LYS A 208 -9.92 8.44 -11.64
CA LYS A 208 -8.56 7.97 -11.40
C LYS A 208 -8.53 7.31 -10.02
N THR A 209 -7.97 6.11 -9.97
CA THR A 209 -7.68 5.37 -8.74
C THR A 209 -6.24 4.87 -8.84
N LEU A 210 -5.32 5.54 -8.15
CA LEU A 210 -3.90 5.22 -8.16
C LEU A 210 -3.36 5.18 -6.74
N ALA A 211 -2.82 4.04 -6.33
CA ALA A 211 -2.26 3.83 -5.01
C ALA A 211 -0.94 3.04 -5.13
N ILE A 212 0.18 3.73 -4.91
CA ILE A 212 1.53 3.18 -4.97
C ILE A 212 2.29 3.63 -3.73
N GLU A 213 3.01 2.72 -3.09
CA GLU A 213 3.94 3.02 -2.00
C GLU A 213 5.31 2.40 -2.29
N LYS A 214 6.37 3.09 -1.87
CA LYS A 214 7.73 2.56 -1.93
C LYS A 214 8.36 2.54 -0.55
N TYR A 215 8.97 1.41 -0.20
CA TYR A 215 9.61 1.18 1.08
C TYR A 215 11.11 0.94 0.86
N ALA A 216 11.95 1.79 1.46
CA ALA A 216 13.39 1.62 1.44
C ALA A 216 13.84 0.83 2.66
N LYS A 217 14.81 -0.07 2.45
CA LYS A 217 15.39 -0.89 3.51
C LYS A 217 16.02 -0.01 4.62
N ASN A 218 15.81 -0.41 5.86
CA ASN A 218 16.22 0.26 7.11
C ASN A 218 15.67 1.68 7.32
N ILE A 219 14.66 2.09 6.54
CA ILE A 219 14.03 3.40 6.65
C ILE A 219 12.52 3.24 6.86
N GLY A 220 11.83 2.66 5.88
CA GLY A 220 10.37 2.62 5.84
C GLY A 220 9.81 3.19 4.54
N MET A 221 8.57 3.68 4.58
CA MET A 221 7.92 4.29 3.42
C MET A 221 8.65 5.57 3.02
N VAL A 222 9.26 5.58 1.83
CA VAL A 222 10.00 6.73 1.28
C VAL A 222 9.21 7.48 0.21
N TYR A 223 8.18 6.85 -0.34
CA TYR A 223 7.28 7.47 -1.32
C TYR A 223 5.88 6.90 -1.20
N ARG A 224 4.87 7.75 -1.40
CA ARG A 224 3.47 7.36 -1.56
C ARG A 224 2.82 8.23 -2.61
N LYS A 225 2.09 7.61 -3.54
CA LYS A 225 1.14 8.26 -4.44
C LYS A 225 -0.22 7.65 -4.17
N TYR A 226 -1.17 8.46 -3.73
CA TYR A 226 -2.53 8.00 -3.48
C TYR A 226 -3.54 9.01 -3.99
N GLU A 227 -4.16 8.70 -5.12
CA GLU A 227 -5.17 9.53 -5.78
C GLU A 227 -6.43 8.71 -6.00
N MET A 228 -7.56 9.28 -5.58
CA MET A 228 -8.88 8.74 -5.84
C MET A 228 -9.80 9.91 -6.12
N TRP A 229 -10.28 10.01 -7.35
CA TRP A 229 -11.21 11.06 -7.71
C TRP A 229 -12.02 10.71 -8.94
N GLU A 230 -13.15 11.37 -9.09
CA GLU A 230 -14.07 11.25 -10.21
C GLU A 230 -14.28 12.58 -10.89
N TYR A 231 -14.40 12.53 -12.21
CA TYR A 231 -14.93 13.59 -13.05
C TYR A 231 -16.41 13.32 -13.31
N GLN A 232 -17.24 14.30 -12.93
CA GLN A 232 -18.67 14.28 -13.12
C GLN A 232 -19.04 15.28 -14.23
N PRO A 233 -19.54 14.81 -15.39
CA PRO A 233 -19.89 15.69 -16.52
C PRO A 233 -21.04 16.64 -16.20
N ASN A 234 -21.81 16.35 -15.13
CA ASN A 234 -22.95 17.12 -14.65
C ASN A 234 -24.05 17.30 -15.72
N ILE A 235 -24.61 16.18 -16.20
CA ILE A 235 -25.59 16.13 -17.29
C ILE A 235 -26.96 16.78 -16.97
N SER A 236 -27.25 17.07 -15.71
CA SER A 236 -28.52 17.64 -15.23
C SER A 236 -28.38 18.98 -14.52
N GLY A 237 -27.17 19.53 -14.40
CA GLY A 237 -26.85 20.77 -13.67
C GLY A 237 -25.82 21.66 -14.40
N ALA A 238 -25.26 22.65 -13.70
CA ALA A 238 -24.31 23.60 -14.30
C ALA A 238 -22.85 23.14 -14.18
N ASN A 239 -22.17 23.05 -15.34
CA ASN A 239 -20.75 22.73 -15.56
C ASN A 239 -20.25 21.43 -14.91
N PRO A 240 -19.31 20.72 -15.57
CA PRO A 240 -18.68 19.55 -14.97
C PRO A 240 -17.86 19.91 -13.72
N TYR A 241 -17.63 18.91 -12.86
CA TYR A 241 -16.86 19.07 -11.63
C TYR A 241 -16.10 17.79 -11.28
N ASN A 242 -15.12 17.90 -10.40
CA ASN A 242 -14.41 16.76 -9.83
C ASN A 242 -14.67 16.62 -8.33
N THR A 243 -14.59 15.40 -7.83
CA THR A 243 -14.78 15.04 -6.41
C THR A 243 -13.79 13.96 -6.03
N GLY A 244 -13.20 14.06 -4.84
CA GLY A 244 -12.12 13.19 -4.37
C GLY A 244 -10.86 13.95 -3.97
N PHE A 245 -9.73 13.27 -3.98
CA PHE A 245 -8.47 13.78 -3.45
C PHE A 245 -7.24 13.15 -4.11
N GLY A 246 -6.08 13.73 -3.82
CA GLY A 246 -4.80 13.08 -4.03
C GLY A 246 -3.75 13.49 -3.01
N VAL A 247 -2.87 12.57 -2.68
CA VAL A 247 -1.77 12.73 -1.72
C VAL A 247 -0.52 12.16 -2.36
N THR A 248 0.51 12.99 -2.51
CA THR A 248 1.85 12.54 -2.89
C THR A 248 2.82 12.87 -1.77
N LEU A 249 3.48 11.85 -1.22
CA LEU A 249 4.54 11.98 -0.22
C LEU A 249 5.86 11.51 -0.82
N TRP A 250 6.94 12.23 -0.56
CA TRP A 250 8.29 11.73 -0.79
C TRP A 250 9.24 12.21 0.30
N MET A 251 10.06 11.29 0.78
CA MET A 251 10.94 11.54 1.92
C MET A 251 12.02 12.57 1.57
N ILE A 252 12.26 13.48 2.50
CA ILE A 252 13.34 14.47 2.41
C ILE A 252 14.32 14.43 3.57
N ASP A 253 13.96 13.82 4.70
CA ASP A 253 14.80 13.69 5.90
C ASP A 253 14.32 12.53 6.79
N HIS A 254 15.23 11.90 7.54
CA HIS A 254 14.93 10.87 8.55
C HIS A 254 16.12 10.71 9.52
N ASN A 255 15.95 9.99 10.63
CA ASN A 255 17.02 9.73 11.60
C ASN A 255 17.21 8.26 11.98
#